data_AF-A0A2S7YHP0-F1
#
_entry.id   AF-A0A2S7YHP0-F1
#
_cell.length_a   1.000
_cell.length_b   1.000
_cell.length_c   1.000
_cell.angle_alpha   90.00
_cell.angle_beta   90.00
_cell.angle_gamma   90.00
#
_symmetry.space_group_name_H-M   'P 1'
#
loop_
_entity.id
_entity.type
_entity.pdbx_description
1 polymer ?
#
loop_
_entity_poly.entity_id
_entity_poly.type
_entity_poly.pdbx_seq_one_letter_code
_entity_poly.pdbx_strand_id
1 'polypeptide(L)'
;MLPAKATHNEDCTGTIEYCLRGFYSSHGEEFDNADDCLRSRGLDPATAVDAMRIVSRDDYKKGLSALEEANELFNRYMLLTRFARTSVSDENDKEGNDFINRLQSSNNNRVFQAREMIRKAKYHLKRAFGLIHDEEIEAGIEEAKGNLTAAWDEVQMKDVNQLRSMRDWFKERSEEKYFHNI
;
A
#
# COMPACT_ATOMS: atom_id res chain seq x y z
N MET A 1 17.13 -44.47 -10.46
CA MET A 1 17.11 -43.79 -9.14
C MET A 1 16.35 -42.49 -9.33
N LEU A 2 15.14 -42.41 -8.77
CA LEU A 2 14.37 -41.15 -8.74
C LEU A 2 15.08 -40.19 -7.78
N PRO A 3 15.12 -38.87 -8.06
CA PRO A 3 15.80 -37.93 -7.19
C PRO A 3 15.08 -37.89 -5.83
N ALA A 4 15.86 -37.69 -4.77
CA ALA A 4 15.34 -37.54 -3.42
C ALA A 4 14.24 -36.47 -3.42
N LYS A 5 13.03 -36.86 -3.02
CA LYS A 5 12.01 -35.92 -2.56
C LYS A 5 12.69 -35.03 -1.52
N ALA A 6 12.63 -33.71 -1.70
CA ALA A 6 13.11 -32.75 -0.71
C ALA A 6 12.64 -33.20 0.68
N THR A 7 13.60 -33.57 1.52
CA THR A 7 13.37 -34.06 2.87
C THR A 7 12.63 -32.99 3.65
N HIS A 8 11.55 -33.39 4.31
CA HIS A 8 11.00 -32.69 5.47
C HIS A 8 12.13 -32.61 6.51
N ASN A 9 12.93 -31.54 6.50
CA ASN A 9 14.04 -31.41 7.43
C ASN A 9 13.49 -31.26 8.85
N GLU A 10 14.00 -32.11 9.76
CA GLU A 10 13.72 -32.06 11.20
C GLU A 10 14.08 -30.71 11.84
N ASP A 11 14.88 -29.88 11.17
CA ASP A 11 15.37 -28.58 11.62
C ASP A 11 14.26 -27.59 12.01
N CYS A 12 13.07 -27.71 11.42
CA CYS A 12 11.96 -26.82 11.76
C CYS A 12 11.08 -27.40 12.88
N THR A 13 11.15 -28.69 13.19
CA THR A 13 10.24 -29.34 14.15
C THR A 13 10.42 -28.76 15.55
N GLY A 14 9.33 -28.30 16.15
CA GLY A 14 9.37 -27.70 17.49
C GLY A 14 9.90 -26.26 17.56
N THR A 15 10.16 -25.61 16.42
CA THR A 15 10.45 -24.16 16.38
C THR A 15 9.18 -23.32 16.58
N ILE A 16 9.36 -22.03 16.87
CA ILE A 16 8.25 -21.06 16.92
C ILE A 16 7.47 -21.08 15.60
N GLU A 17 8.16 -21.06 14.46
CA GLU A 17 7.54 -21.12 13.14
C GLU A 17 6.68 -22.37 12.95
N TYR A 18 7.17 -23.54 13.39
CA TYR A 18 6.43 -24.80 13.30
C TYR A 18 5.10 -24.76 14.05
N CYS A 19 5.13 -24.23 15.28
CA CYS A 19 3.92 -24.05 16.06
C CYS A 19 2.98 -23.02 15.43
N LEU A 20 3.48 -21.84 15.03
CA LEU A 20 2.66 -20.78 14.45
C LEU A 20 2.05 -21.15 13.08
N ARG A 21 2.75 -21.97 12.29
CA ARG A 21 2.24 -22.45 11.00
C ARG A 21 1.22 -23.57 11.13
N GLY A 22 1.19 -24.27 12.27
CA GLY A 22 0.30 -25.42 12.50
C GLY A 22 0.85 -26.74 11.96
N PHE A 23 2.18 -26.86 11.82
CA PHE A 23 2.79 -28.06 11.23
C PHE A 23 2.69 -29.30 12.12
N TYR A 24 2.46 -29.14 13.42
CA TYR A 24 2.18 -30.25 14.33
C TYR A 24 1.04 -31.16 13.86
N SER A 25 -0.01 -30.60 13.27
CA SER A 25 -1.15 -31.39 12.76
C SER A 25 -0.75 -32.33 11.62
N SER A 26 0.24 -31.96 10.81
CA SER A 26 0.74 -32.82 9.72
C SER A 26 1.78 -33.85 10.17
N HIS A 27 2.30 -33.72 11.40
CA HIS A 27 3.30 -34.62 11.98
C HIS A 27 2.70 -35.57 13.03
N GLY A 28 1.37 -35.59 13.17
CA GLY A 28 0.66 -36.47 14.10
C GLY A 28 0.74 -36.03 15.55
N GLU A 29 1.08 -34.76 15.81
CA GLU A 29 1.02 -34.16 17.14
C GLU A 29 -0.34 -33.51 17.37
N GLU A 30 -0.99 -33.89 18.47
CA GLU A 30 -2.33 -33.40 18.85
C GLU A 30 -2.19 -32.17 19.76
N PHE A 31 -2.19 -30.98 19.16
CA PHE A 31 -2.35 -29.70 19.88
C PHE A 31 -3.60 -28.98 19.38
N ASP A 32 -4.34 -28.37 20.30
CA ASP A 32 -5.56 -27.62 19.98
C ASP A 32 -5.25 -26.31 19.23
N ASN A 33 -4.06 -25.74 19.47
CA ASN A 33 -3.62 -24.49 18.86
C ASN A 33 -2.08 -24.33 18.95
N ALA A 34 -1.58 -23.26 18.32
CA ALA A 34 -0.16 -22.95 18.29
C ALA A 34 0.45 -22.66 19.67
N ASP A 35 -0.32 -22.16 20.64
CA ASP A 35 0.18 -21.86 21.98
C ASP A 35 0.43 -23.14 22.78
N ASP A 36 -0.41 -24.16 22.61
CA ASP A 36 -0.20 -25.46 23.24
C ASP A 36 1.03 -26.17 22.66
N CYS A 37 1.24 -26.04 21.34
CA CYS A 37 2.49 -26.45 20.72
C CYS A 37 3.69 -25.72 21.35
N LEU A 38 3.67 -24.39 21.48
CA LEU A 38 4.77 -23.61 22.09
C LEU A 38 5.03 -24.02 23.55
N ARG A 39 3.98 -24.15 24.36
CA ARG A 39 4.08 -24.56 25.77
C ARG A 39 4.69 -25.95 25.92
N SER A 40 4.32 -26.88 25.04
CA SER A 40 4.92 -28.23 25.02
C SER A 40 6.44 -28.21 24.77
N ARG A 41 6.95 -27.13 24.19
CA ARG A 41 8.38 -26.89 23.91
C ARG A 41 9.06 -26.04 24.97
N GLY A 42 8.41 -25.76 26.09
CA GLY A 42 8.95 -24.91 27.16
C GLY A 42 9.02 -23.43 26.78
N LEU A 43 8.32 -23.01 25.72
CA LEU A 43 8.21 -21.63 25.30
C LEU A 43 6.91 -21.05 25.87
N ASP A 44 7.02 -19.94 26.58
CA ASP A 44 5.84 -19.17 26.99
C ASP A 44 5.36 -18.32 25.79
N PRO A 45 4.15 -18.55 25.25
CA PRO A 45 3.64 -17.81 24.10
C PRO A 45 3.64 -16.29 24.28
N ALA A 46 3.49 -15.80 25.51
CA ALA A 46 3.45 -14.37 25.81
C ALA A 46 4.82 -13.69 25.69
N THR A 47 5.92 -14.45 25.82
CA THR A 47 7.29 -13.91 25.82
C THR A 47 8.14 -14.46 24.67
N ALA A 48 7.79 -15.62 24.12
CA ALA A 48 8.49 -16.25 23.01
C ALA A 48 8.12 -15.65 21.65
N VAL A 49 6.93 -15.05 21.52
CA VAL A 49 6.47 -14.43 20.27
C VAL A 49 6.45 -12.91 20.42
N ASP A 50 7.55 -12.27 20.02
CA ASP A 50 7.68 -10.82 19.95
C ASP A 50 7.02 -10.26 18.67
N ALA A 51 5.74 -10.57 18.49
CA ALA A 51 4.95 -10.14 17.33
C ALA A 51 3.43 -10.24 17.60
N MET A 52 2.65 -9.42 16.90
CA MET A 52 1.20 -9.58 16.89
C MET A 52 0.80 -10.96 16.35
N ARG A 53 -0.04 -11.66 17.09
CA ARG A 53 -0.51 -13.00 16.71
C ARG A 53 -1.68 -12.89 15.73
N ILE A 54 -1.57 -13.54 14.58
CA ILE A 54 -2.71 -13.69 13.66
C ILE A 54 -3.68 -14.73 14.24
N VAL A 55 -4.77 -14.26 14.82
CA VAL A 55 -5.85 -15.08 15.39
C VAL A 55 -6.96 -15.40 14.37
N SER A 56 -7.07 -14.63 13.28
CA SER A 56 -7.97 -14.91 12.15
C SER A 56 -7.24 -14.74 10.81
N ARG A 57 -6.89 -15.86 10.16
CA ARG A 57 -6.20 -15.85 8.85
C ARG A 57 -7.07 -15.32 7.72
N ASP A 58 -8.40 -15.49 7.81
CA ASP A 58 -9.35 -14.98 6.82
C ASP A 58 -9.44 -13.45 6.90
N ASP A 59 -9.63 -12.90 8.10
CA ASP A 59 -9.61 -11.45 8.31
C ASP A 59 -8.25 -10.85 7.95
N TYR A 60 -7.14 -11.53 8.25
CA TYR A 60 -5.81 -11.06 7.87
C TYR A 60 -5.69 -10.86 6.34
N LYS A 61 -6.11 -11.87 5.56
CA LYS A 61 -6.10 -11.79 4.09
C LYS A 61 -7.00 -10.68 3.56
N LYS A 62 -8.22 -10.56 4.09
CA LYS A 62 -9.17 -9.50 3.71
C LYS A 62 -8.64 -8.10 4.03
N GLY A 63 -7.99 -7.97 5.19
CA GLY A 63 -7.35 -6.74 5.64
C GLY A 63 -6.24 -6.29 4.69
N LEU A 64 -5.31 -7.19 4.36
CA LEU A 64 -4.21 -6.89 3.44
C LEU A 64 -4.69 -6.56 2.02
N SER A 65 -5.63 -7.35 1.49
CA SER A 65 -6.21 -7.08 0.16
C SER A 65 -6.90 -5.71 0.11
N ALA A 66 -7.55 -5.31 1.20
CA ALA A 66 -8.16 -3.99 1.29
C ALA A 66 -7.12 -2.85 1.34
N LEU A 67 -5.96 -3.05 1.98
CA LEU A 67 -4.86 -2.07 1.93
C LEU A 67 -4.29 -1.92 0.52
N GLU A 68 -4.11 -3.04 -0.18
CA GLU A 68 -3.61 -3.05 -1.56
C GLU A 68 -4.56 -2.29 -2.49
N GLU A 69 -5.86 -2.60 -2.46
CA GLU A 69 -6.86 -1.93 -3.27
C GLU A 69 -6.97 -0.43 -2.93
N ALA A 70 -6.88 -0.06 -1.65
CA ALA A 70 -6.85 1.34 -1.24
C ALA A 70 -5.66 2.10 -1.85
N ASN A 71 -4.47 1.49 -1.81
CA ASN A 71 -3.26 2.05 -2.38
C ASN A 71 -3.39 2.24 -3.90
N GLU A 72 -3.88 1.23 -4.61
CA GLU A 72 -4.08 1.31 -6.06
C GLU A 72 -5.10 2.40 -6.45
N LEU A 73 -6.23 2.48 -5.74
CA LEU A 73 -7.25 3.49 -5.98
C LEU A 73 -6.73 4.91 -5.74
N PHE A 74 -5.98 5.12 -4.66
CA PHE A 74 -5.40 6.42 -4.35
C PHE A 74 -4.32 6.83 -5.36
N ASN A 75 -3.41 5.92 -5.70
CA ASN A 75 -2.38 6.16 -6.72
C ASN A 75 -2.99 6.52 -8.07
N ARG A 76 -4.04 5.79 -8.47
CA ARG A 76 -4.77 6.08 -9.71
C ARG A 76 -5.46 7.44 -9.66
N TYR A 77 -6.04 7.81 -8.52
CA TYR A 77 -6.63 9.13 -8.31
C TYR A 77 -5.61 10.26 -8.52
N MET A 78 -4.43 10.12 -7.92
CA MET A 78 -3.36 11.13 -8.01
C MET A 78 -2.79 11.23 -9.41
N LEU A 79 -2.58 10.10 -10.10
CA LEU A 79 -2.10 10.09 -11.48
C LEU A 79 -3.06 10.80 -12.43
N LEU A 80 -4.36 10.50 -12.35
CA LEU A 80 -5.38 11.14 -13.19
C LEU A 80 -5.50 12.64 -12.89
N THR A 81 -5.40 13.03 -11.61
CA THR A 81 -5.34 14.44 -11.21
C THR A 81 -4.16 15.16 -11.85
N ARG A 82 -3.00 14.50 -11.96
CA ARG A 82 -1.83 15.06 -12.63
C ARG A 82 -2.05 15.20 -14.14
N PHE A 83 -2.59 14.20 -14.81
CA PHE A 83 -2.92 14.28 -16.24
C PHE A 83 -3.94 15.39 -16.53
N ALA A 84 -4.95 15.57 -15.69
CA ALA A 84 -5.92 16.66 -15.87
C ALA A 84 -5.31 18.07 -15.79
N ARG A 85 -4.08 18.22 -15.25
CA ARG A 85 -3.35 19.49 -15.20
C ARG A 85 -2.51 19.77 -16.45
N THR A 86 -2.33 18.80 -17.35
CA THR A 86 -1.59 18.99 -18.60
C THR A 86 -2.56 19.39 -19.71
N SER A 87 -2.81 20.70 -19.85
CA SER A 87 -3.69 21.23 -20.90
C SER A 87 -2.92 21.56 -22.17
N VAL A 88 -3.48 21.16 -23.30
CA VAL A 88 -3.06 21.58 -24.65
C VAL A 88 -4.29 22.08 -25.42
N SER A 89 -4.09 22.86 -26.48
CA SER A 89 -5.22 23.29 -27.33
C SER A 89 -5.82 22.09 -28.08
N ASP A 90 -7.12 22.10 -28.32
CA ASP A 90 -7.80 21.06 -29.11
C ASP A 90 -7.27 20.99 -30.56
N GLU A 91 -6.76 22.09 -31.09
CA GLU A 91 -6.08 22.11 -32.39
C GLU A 91 -4.84 21.21 -32.41
N ASN A 92 -4.15 21.07 -31.27
CA ASN A 92 -2.94 20.27 -31.16
C ASN A 92 -3.24 18.83 -30.73
N ASP A 93 -4.18 18.60 -29.80
CA ASP A 93 -4.53 17.25 -29.33
C ASP A 93 -5.92 17.18 -28.67
N LYS A 94 -6.97 17.26 -29.50
CA LYS A 94 -8.35 17.07 -29.03
C LYS A 94 -8.61 15.67 -28.48
N GLU A 95 -8.07 14.62 -29.10
CA GLU A 95 -8.35 13.24 -28.70
C GLU A 95 -7.81 12.95 -27.29
N GLY A 96 -6.58 13.40 -27.00
CA GLY A 96 -5.98 13.32 -25.68
C GLY A 96 -6.79 14.09 -24.64
N ASN A 97 -7.19 15.33 -24.95
CA ASN A 97 -8.05 16.14 -24.08
C ASN A 97 -9.37 15.42 -23.75
N ASP A 98 -10.07 14.90 -24.75
CA ASP A 98 -11.33 14.17 -24.58
C ASP A 98 -11.15 12.87 -23.78
N PHE A 99 -10.02 12.18 -23.94
CA PHE A 99 -9.71 10.99 -23.13
C PHE A 99 -9.45 11.34 -21.67
N ILE A 100 -8.62 12.35 -21.40
CA ILE A 100 -8.31 12.82 -20.03
C ILE A 100 -9.59 13.30 -19.33
N ASN A 101 -10.44 14.07 -20.01
CA ASN A 101 -11.71 14.55 -19.48
C ASN A 101 -12.65 13.40 -19.09
N ARG A 102 -12.75 12.37 -19.94
CA ARG A 102 -13.53 11.16 -19.63
C ARG A 102 -13.01 10.46 -18.38
N LEU A 103 -11.70 10.30 -18.25
CA LEU A 103 -11.11 9.69 -17.05
C LEU A 103 -11.35 10.53 -15.79
N GLN A 104 -11.22 11.85 -15.91
CA GLN A 104 -11.38 12.79 -14.80
C GLN A 104 -12.82 12.80 -14.25
N SER A 105 -13.83 12.61 -15.10
CA SER A 105 -15.24 12.61 -14.67
C SER A 105 -15.57 11.55 -13.60
N SER A 106 -14.84 10.43 -13.61
CA SER A 106 -14.99 9.34 -12.61
C SER A 106 -13.98 9.42 -11.46
N ASN A 107 -13.08 10.41 -11.46
CA ASN A 107 -11.89 10.38 -10.62
C ASN A 107 -12.19 10.63 -9.13
N ASN A 108 -13.11 11.55 -8.82
CA ASN A 108 -13.48 11.87 -7.43
C ASN A 108 -14.02 10.65 -6.65
N ASN A 109 -14.71 9.73 -7.34
CA ASN A 109 -15.23 8.52 -6.72
C ASN A 109 -14.10 7.59 -6.22
N ARG A 110 -12.92 7.62 -6.84
CA ARG A 110 -11.78 6.75 -6.45
C ARG A 110 -11.25 7.11 -5.07
N VAL A 111 -11.21 8.40 -4.70
CA VAL A 111 -10.78 8.82 -3.37
C VAL A 111 -11.75 8.33 -2.29
N PHE A 112 -13.06 8.31 -2.60
CA PHE A 112 -14.07 7.76 -1.70
C PHE A 112 -13.90 6.24 -1.55
N GLN A 113 -13.72 5.52 -2.67
CA GLN A 113 -13.49 4.08 -2.65
C GLN A 113 -12.21 3.72 -1.87
N ALA A 114 -11.12 4.46 -2.05
CA ALA A 114 -9.88 4.25 -1.28
C ALA A 114 -10.11 4.38 0.24
N ARG A 115 -10.89 5.39 0.67
CA ARG A 115 -11.26 5.57 2.09
C ARG A 115 -12.10 4.42 2.62
N GLU A 116 -13.05 3.91 1.83
CA GLU A 116 -13.83 2.73 2.22
C GLU A 116 -12.97 1.47 2.32
N MET A 117 -12.00 1.28 1.44
CA MET A 117 -11.06 0.17 1.52
C MET A 117 -10.14 0.29 2.73
N ILE A 118 -9.68 1.48 3.10
CA ILE A 118 -8.97 1.71 4.37
C ILE A 118 -9.85 1.35 5.57
N ARG A 119 -11.13 1.73 5.56
CA ARG A 119 -12.07 1.37 6.64
C ARG A 119 -12.24 -0.14 6.76
N LYS A 120 -12.37 -0.85 5.63
CA LYS A 120 -12.42 -2.33 5.60
C LYS A 120 -11.12 -2.95 6.10
N ALA A 121 -9.97 -2.41 5.70
CA ALA A 121 -8.66 -2.86 6.16
C ALA A 121 -8.54 -2.77 7.67
N LYS A 122 -8.86 -1.61 8.26
CA LYS A 122 -8.91 -1.42 9.72
C LYS A 122 -9.82 -2.44 10.38
N TYR A 123 -11.05 -2.58 9.89
CA TYR A 123 -12.02 -3.52 10.45
C TYR A 123 -11.49 -4.96 10.48
N HIS A 124 -10.94 -5.44 9.37
CA HIS A 124 -10.46 -6.81 9.27
C HIS A 124 -9.15 -7.01 10.04
N LEU A 125 -8.17 -6.11 9.96
CA LEU A 125 -6.88 -6.29 10.64
C LEU A 125 -7.01 -6.29 12.16
N LYS A 126 -7.89 -5.45 12.72
CA LYS A 126 -8.25 -5.47 14.15
C LYS A 126 -8.76 -6.83 14.61
N ARG A 127 -9.62 -7.45 13.80
CA ARG A 127 -10.12 -8.82 14.06
C ARG A 127 -9.05 -9.89 13.83
N ALA A 128 -8.17 -9.67 12.86
CA ALA A 128 -7.09 -10.58 12.51
C ALA A 128 -6.06 -10.72 13.63
N PHE A 129 -5.78 -9.64 14.36
CA PHE A 129 -4.80 -9.61 15.46
C PHE A 129 -5.43 -9.62 16.86
N GLY A 130 -6.76 -9.53 16.94
CA GLY A 130 -7.46 -9.36 18.21
C GLY A 130 -7.46 -7.90 18.65
N LEU A 131 -8.54 -7.51 19.35
CA LEU A 131 -8.84 -6.10 19.65
C LEU A 131 -7.81 -5.40 20.54
N ILE A 132 -6.85 -6.14 21.11
CA ILE A 132 -5.78 -5.56 21.94
C ILE A 132 -4.79 -4.71 21.14
N HIS A 133 -4.67 -4.95 19.83
CA HIS A 133 -3.77 -4.21 18.93
C HIS A 133 -4.49 -3.12 18.12
N ASP A 134 -5.73 -2.76 18.48
CA ASP A 134 -6.57 -1.84 17.72
C ASP A 134 -5.91 -0.48 17.47
N GLU A 135 -5.34 0.12 18.52
CA GLU A 135 -4.70 1.43 18.46
C GLU A 135 -3.43 1.39 17.60
N GLU A 136 -2.61 0.35 17.76
CA GLU A 136 -1.37 0.16 17.00
C GLU A 136 -1.66 -0.02 15.50
N ILE A 137 -2.68 -0.80 15.16
CA ILE A 137 -3.12 -1.01 13.77
C ILE A 137 -3.68 0.29 13.16
N GLU A 138 -4.48 1.05 13.91
CA GLU A 138 -4.99 2.32 13.42
C GLU A 138 -3.88 3.34 13.18
N ALA A 139 -2.94 3.46 14.12
CA ALA A 139 -1.79 4.36 14.00
C ALA A 139 -0.94 4.02 12.77
N GLY A 140 -0.58 2.74 12.59
CA GLY A 140 0.22 2.30 11.44
C GLY A 140 -0.47 2.57 10.09
N ILE A 141 -1.79 2.40 10.01
CA ILE A 141 -2.56 2.69 8.79
C ILE A 141 -2.64 4.20 8.51
N GLU A 142 -2.84 5.04 9.53
CA GLU A 142 -2.84 6.49 9.35
C GLU A 142 -1.46 7.03 8.97
N GLU A 143 -0.38 6.49 9.56
CA GLU A 143 0.98 6.82 9.17
C GLU A 143 1.25 6.47 7.70
N ALA A 144 0.91 5.23 7.28
CA ALA A 144 1.09 4.80 5.89
C ALA A 144 0.31 5.69 4.89
N LYS A 145 -0.92 6.09 5.25
CA LYS A 145 -1.71 7.04 4.46
C LYS A 145 -1.05 8.42 4.38
N GLY A 146 -0.48 8.90 5.48
CA GLY A 146 0.29 10.15 5.53
C GLY A 146 1.50 10.10 4.60
N ASN A 147 2.29 9.02 4.70
CA ASN A 147 3.46 8.79 3.85
C ASN A 147 3.10 8.74 2.36
N LEU A 148 2.01 8.06 2.01
CA LEU A 148 1.52 8.02 0.63
C LEU A 148 1.14 9.41 0.10
N THR A 149 0.47 10.21 0.93
CA THR A 149 0.09 11.59 0.57
C THR A 149 1.34 12.44 0.35
N ALA A 150 2.29 12.39 1.28
CA ALA A 150 3.55 13.13 1.19
C ALA A 150 4.38 12.77 -0.05
N ALA A 151 4.45 11.49 -0.40
CA ALA A 151 5.13 11.04 -1.61
C ALA A 151 4.52 11.66 -2.87
N TRP A 152 3.19 11.76 -2.94
CA TRP A 152 2.53 12.42 -4.07
C TRP A 152 2.68 13.94 -4.06
N ASP A 153 2.72 14.57 -2.89
CA ASP A 153 3.01 16.00 -2.79
C ASP A 153 4.41 16.33 -3.34
N GLU A 154 5.42 15.53 -3.00
CA GLU A 154 6.78 15.66 -3.57
C GLU A 154 6.75 15.54 -5.09
N VAL A 155 6.04 14.54 -5.62
CA VAL A 155 5.88 14.32 -7.06
C VAL A 155 5.20 15.50 -7.76
N GLN A 156 4.25 16.16 -7.10
CA GLN A 156 3.58 17.36 -7.61
C GLN A 156 4.45 18.62 -7.55
N MET A 157 5.33 18.72 -6.55
CA MET A 157 6.22 19.87 -6.38
C MET A 157 7.40 19.88 -7.35
N LYS A 158 7.72 18.76 -8.01
CA LYS A 158 8.79 18.72 -9.02
C LYS A 158 8.46 19.68 -10.17
N ASP A 159 9.34 20.66 -10.38
CA ASP A 159 9.24 21.56 -11.54
C ASP A 159 9.40 20.75 -12.83
N VAL A 160 8.43 20.89 -13.72
CA VAL A 160 8.40 20.26 -15.06
C VAL A 160 8.26 21.30 -16.17
N ASN A 161 8.50 22.58 -15.86
CA ASN A 161 8.33 23.69 -16.78
C ASN A 161 9.63 24.13 -17.46
N GLN A 162 10.72 23.37 -17.41
CA GLN A 162 12.05 23.81 -17.87
C GLN A 162 12.05 24.38 -19.28
N LEU A 163 11.34 23.74 -20.22
CA LEU A 163 11.19 24.26 -21.60
C LEU A 163 10.35 25.54 -21.66
N ARG A 164 9.28 25.62 -20.87
CA ARG A 164 8.46 26.84 -20.77
C ARG A 164 9.24 27.99 -20.12
N SER A 165 10.10 27.69 -19.15
CA SER A 165 11.00 28.63 -18.48
C SER A 165 12.09 29.15 -19.43
N MET A 166 12.38 28.48 -20.56
CA MET A 166 13.25 29.05 -21.59
C MET A 166 12.72 30.35 -22.18
N ARG A 167 11.39 30.61 -22.11
CA ARG A 167 10.82 31.89 -22.54
C ARG A 167 11.50 33.06 -21.86
N ASP A 168 11.69 32.99 -20.55
CA ASP A 168 12.31 34.08 -19.79
C ASP A 168 13.79 34.21 -20.14
N TRP A 169 14.48 33.08 -20.36
CA TRP A 169 15.86 33.08 -20.86
C TRP A 169 16.01 33.77 -22.23
N PHE A 170 15.07 33.55 -23.17
CA PHE A 170 15.04 34.23 -24.47
C PHE A 170 14.69 35.71 -24.34
N LYS A 171 13.75 36.08 -23.46
CA LYS A 171 13.41 37.48 -23.19
C LYS A 171 14.62 38.27 -22.73
N GLU A 172 15.39 37.75 -21.78
CA GLU A 172 16.61 38.39 -21.28
C GLU A 172 17.70 38.60 -22.34
N ARG A 173 17.68 37.80 -23.41
CA ARG A 173 18.72 37.77 -24.46
C ARG A 173 18.28 38.36 -25.80
N SER A 174 17.03 38.74 -25.92
CA SER A 174 16.48 39.39 -27.10
C SER A 174 16.26 40.89 -26.84
N GLU A 175 15.79 41.61 -27.86
CA GLU A 175 15.33 43.00 -27.72
C GLU A 175 14.14 43.14 -26.76
N GLU A 176 13.41 42.05 -26.48
CA GLU A 176 12.27 42.03 -25.55
C GLU A 176 12.66 42.51 -24.14
N LYS A 177 13.93 42.41 -23.73
CA LYS A 177 14.41 42.91 -22.44
C LYS A 177 14.26 44.43 -22.27
N TYR A 178 14.05 45.17 -23.36
CA TYR A 178 13.83 46.62 -23.36
C TYR A 178 12.36 47.01 -23.52
N PHE A 179 11.46 46.05 -23.72
CA PHE A 179 10.03 46.33 -23.78
C PHE A 179 9.52 46.57 -22.36
N HIS A 180 9.31 47.84 -22.00
CA HIS A 180 8.59 48.17 -20.78
C HIS A 180 7.13 47.78 -20.96
N ASN A 181 6.55 47.09 -19.96
CA ASN A 181 5.14 46.71 -19.98
C ASN A 181 4.27 47.96 -20.28
N ILE A 182 3.49 47.89 -21.36
CA ILE A 182 2.41 48.86 -21.64
C ILE A 182 1.21 48.50 -20.76
#